data_AF-A0A1J4VC83-F1
#
_entry.id   AF-A0A1J4VC83-F1
#
_cell.length_a   1.000
_cell.length_b   1.000
_cell.length_c   1.000
_cell.angle_alpha   90.00
_cell.angle_beta   90.00
_cell.angle_gamma   90.00
#
_symmetry.space_group_name_H-M   'P 1'
#
loop_
_entity.id
_entity.type
_entity.pdbx_description
1 polymer ?
#
loop_
_entity_poly.entity_id
_entity_poly.type
_entity_poly.pdbx_seq_one_letter_code
_entity_poly.pdbx_strand_id
1 'polypeptide(L)' 'MMKNFSGAIAWSSWGMEFALALVIFTMSGKYLDKRFLTSPVFTLIGFALALAVGFASLFGTIRRLDSLEKDDSKDK' A
#
# COMPACT_ATOMS: atom_id res chain seq x y z
N MET A 1 -8.26 29.34 13.54
CA MET A 1 -7.27 28.38 14.06
C MET A 1 -7.83 26.97 13.92
N MET A 2 -7.79 26.40 12.71
CA MET A 2 -8.25 25.03 12.46
C MET A 2 -7.05 24.09 12.59
N LYS A 3 -7.06 23.26 13.63
CA LYS A 3 -6.05 22.24 13.86
C LYS A 3 -6.20 21.14 12.80
N ASN A 4 -5.38 21.26 11.75
CA ASN A 4 -4.87 20.24 10.85
C ASN A 4 -5.47 18.83 11.02
N PHE A 5 -6.49 18.55 10.22
CA PHE A 5 -7.03 17.21 9.93
C PHE A 5 -6.10 16.41 8.97
N SER A 6 -4.80 16.73 8.91
CA SER A 6 -3.85 16.18 7.92
C SER A 6 -3.31 14.79 8.30
N GLY A 7 -3.27 14.43 9.58
CA GLY A 7 -2.77 13.13 10.01
C GLY A 7 -3.64 11.96 9.53
N ALA A 8 -4.97 12.11 9.59
CA ALA A 8 -5.90 11.06 9.17
C ALA A 8 -5.97 10.88 7.64
N ILE A 9 -5.82 11.97 6.87
CA ILE A 9 -5.84 11.92 5.40
C ILE A 9 -4.61 11.20 4.84
N ALA A 10 -3.43 11.44 5.42
CA ALA A 10 -2.18 10.78 5.01
C ALA A 10 -2.16 9.26 5.30
N TRP A 11 -2.82 8.83 6.38
CA TRP A 11 -2.98 7.40 6.68
C TRP A 11 -4.06 6.75 5.80
N SER A 12 -5.09 7.50 5.45
CA SER A 12 -6.16 7.03 4.55
C SER A 12 -5.66 6.77 3.13
N SER A 13 -4.67 7.52 2.62
CA SER A 13 -4.14 7.30 1.28
C SER A 13 -3.36 5.99 1.18
N TRP A 14 -2.58 5.63 2.20
CA TRP A 14 -1.82 4.37 2.20
C TRP A 14 -2.74 3.14 2.20
N GLY A 15 -3.78 3.13 3.03
CA GLY A 15 -4.75 2.03 3.06
C GLY A 15 -5.46 1.83 1.72
N MET A 16 -5.73 2.91 0.99
CA MET A 16 -6.35 2.86 -0.34
C MET A 16 -5.39 2.31 -1.40
N GLU A 17 -4.13 2.74 -1.42
CA GLU A 17 -3.10 2.17 -2.30
C GLU A 17 -2.89 0.68 -2.06
N PHE A 18 -2.87 0.26 -0.79
CA PHE A 18 -2.71 -1.15 -0.44
C PHE A 18 -3.91 -1.99 -0.88
N ALA A 19 -5.14 -1.51 -0.65
CA ALA A 19 -6.34 -2.18 -1.11
C ALA A 19 -6.39 -2.29 -2.65
N LEU A 20 -6.00 -1.22 -3.35
CA LEU A 20 -5.87 -1.22 -4.82
C LEU A 20 -4.86 -2.26 -5.30
N ALA A 21 -3.68 -2.31 -4.70
CA ALA A 21 -2.67 -3.30 -5.05
C ALA A 21 -3.19 -4.74 -4.85
N LEU A 22 -3.81 -5.01 -3.69
CA LEU A 22 -4.43 -6.31 -3.41
C LEU A 22 -5.46 -6.71 -4.46
N VAL A 23 -6.37 -5.81 -4.81
CA VAL A 23 -7.41 -6.08 -5.81
C VAL A 23 -6.77 -6.35 -7.17
N ILE A 24 -5.86 -5.49 -7.64
CA ILE A 24 -5.24 -5.61 -8.97
C ILE A 24 -4.45 -6.91 -9.09
N PHE A 25 -3.55 -7.20 -8.16
CA PHE A 25 -2.69 -8.39 -8.23
C PHE A 25 -3.48 -9.68 -8.03
N THR A 26 -4.45 -9.71 -7.10
CA THR A 26 -5.26 -10.91 -6.85
C THR A 26 -6.23 -11.17 -8.00
N MET A 27 -6.88 -10.13 -8.55
CA MET A 27 -7.75 -10.29 -9.72
C MET A 27 -6.95 -10.71 -10.96
N SER A 28 -5.76 -10.13 -11.16
CA SER A 28 -4.87 -10.52 -12.26
C SER A 28 -4.45 -11.98 -12.10
N GLY A 29 -4.01 -12.40 -10.92
CA GLY A 29 -3.67 -13.80 -10.64
C GLY A 29 -4.83 -14.76 -10.90
N LYS A 30 -6.04 -14.40 -10.48
CA LYS A 30 -7.25 -15.18 -10.71
C LYS A 30 -7.65 -15.24 -12.19
N TYR A 31 -7.41 -14.17 -12.95
CA TYR A 31 -7.62 -14.17 -14.40
C TYR A 31 -6.62 -15.08 -15.12
N LEU A 32 -5.34 -15.04 -14.71
CA LEU A 32 -4.32 -15.95 -15.24
C LEU A 32 -4.62 -17.41 -14.89
N ASP A 33 -4.99 -17.71 -13.64
CA ASP A 33 -5.35 -19.07 -13.23
C ASP A 33 -6.50 -19.63 -14.09
N LYS A 34 -7.52 -18.81 -14.38
CA LYS A 34 -8.62 -19.19 -15.29
C LYS A 34 -8.16 -19.39 -16.73
N ARG A 35 -7.17 -18.62 -17.20
CA ARG A 35 -6.68 -18.71 -18.58
C ARG A 35 -5.79 -19.94 -18.80
N PHE A 36 -5.00 -20.32 -17.80
CA PHE A 36 -4.06 -21.44 -17.87
C PHE A 36 -4.61 -22.76 -17.29
N LEU A 37 -5.87 -22.78 -16.82
CA LEU A 37 -6.48 -23.95 -16.14
C LEU A 37 -5.63 -24.47 -14.96
N THR A 38 -4.82 -23.60 -14.37
CA THR A 38 -3.96 -23.94 -13.25
C THR A 38 -4.76 -23.88 -11.95
N SER A 39 -4.38 -24.72 -10.99
CA SER A 39 -4.72 -24.53 -9.57
C SER A 39 -4.37 -23.09 -9.14
N PRO A 40 -4.92 -22.55 -8.03
CA PRO A 40 -4.89 -21.11 -7.69
C PRO A 40 -3.50 -20.57 -7.28
N VAL A 41 -2.47 -20.90 -8.07
CA VAL A 41 -1.06 -20.64 -7.85
C VAL A 41 -0.73 -19.22 -8.29
N PHE A 42 -1.24 -18.76 -9.44
CA PHE A 42 -1.03 -17.36 -9.85
C PHE A 42 -1.76 -16.40 -8.92
N THR A 43 -2.92 -16.78 -8.40
CA THR A 43 -3.63 -16.01 -7.37
C THR A 43 -2.80 -15.92 -6.08
N LEU A 44 -2.20 -17.02 -5.62
CA LEU A 44 -1.31 -17.04 -4.45
C LEU A 44 -0.07 -16.18 -4.65
N ILE A 45 0.57 -16.26 -5.82
CA ILE A 45 1.73 -15.43 -6.16
C ILE A 45 1.32 -13.95 -6.23
N GLY A 46 0.20 -13.64 -6.88
CA GLY A 46 -0.34 -12.28 -6.95
C GLY A 46 -0.63 -11.73 -5.55
N PHE A 47 -1.22 -12.53 -4.68
CA PHE A 47 -1.47 -12.14 -3.29
C PHE A 47 -0.17 -11.87 -2.52
N ALA A 48 0.83 -12.75 -2.64
CA ALA A 48 2.13 -12.55 -2.00
C ALA A 48 2.84 -11.28 -2.51
N LEU A 49 2.75 -11.00 -3.81
CA LEU A 49 3.28 -9.77 -4.41
C LEU A 49 2.54 -8.53 -3.90
N ALA A 50 1.21 -8.58 -3.80
CA ALA A 50 0.42 -7.48 -3.26
C ALA A 50 0.81 -7.15 -1.82
N LEU A 51 1.02 -8.17 -0.99
CA LEU A 51 1.51 -8.00 0.37
C LEU A 51 2.91 -7.37 0.37
N ALA A 52 3.84 -7.89 -0.42
CA ALA A 52 5.20 -7.36 -0.49
C ALA A 52 5.23 -5.88 -0.91
N VAL A 53 4.47 -5.50 -1.95
CA VAL A 53 4.34 -4.12 -2.42
C VAL A 53 3.68 -3.24 -1.35
N GLY A 54 2.63 -3.73 -0.70
CA GLY A 54 1.94 -3.04 0.36
C GLY A 54 2.84 -2.70 1.55
N PHE A 55 3.58 -3.69 2.04
CA PHE A 55 4.55 -3.49 3.11
C PHE A 55 5.67 -2.55 2.69
N ALA A 56 6.20 -2.67 1.47
CA ALA A 56 7.21 -1.74 0.96
C ALA A 56 6.71 -0.28 0.93
N SER A 57 5.47 -0.06 0.48
CA SER A 57 4.84 1.26 0.48
C SER A 57 4.64 1.79 1.91
N LEU A 58 4.29 0.92 2.87
CA LEU A 58 4.12 1.30 4.28
C LEU A 58 5.43 1.81 4.87
N PHE A 59 6.52 1.06 4.69
CA PHE A 59 7.83 1.47 5.20
C PHE A 59 8.31 2.77 4.57
N GLY A 60 8.04 2.97 3.27
CA GLY A 60 8.32 4.24 2.59
C GLY A 60 7.52 5.40 3.20
N THR A 61 6.25 5.19 3.50
CA THR A 61 5.35 6.18 4.10
C THR A 61 5.80 6.55 5.52
N ILE A 62 6.12 5.57 6.35
CA ILE A 62 6.63 5.78 7.72
C ILE A 62 7.94 6.58 7.70
N ARG A 63 8.89 6.24 6.83
CA ARG A 63 10.16 6.99 6.72
C ARG A 63 9.96 8.44 6.28
N ARG A 64 9.02 8.69 5.35
CA ARG A 64 8.66 10.04 4.92
C ARG A 64 8.04 10.84 6.05
N LEU A 65 7.13 10.24 6.81
CA LEU A 65 6.53 10.89 7.99
C LEU A 65 7.58 11.28 9.04
N ASP A 66 8.51 10.37 9.38
CA ASP A 66 9.61 10.65 10.33
C ASP A 66 10.55 11.78 9.83
N SER A 67 10.72 11.89 8.51
CA SER A 67 11.54 12.95 7.90
C SER A 67 10.84 14.32 7.93
N LEU A 68 9.53 14.36 7.73
CA LEU A 68 8.72 15.58 7.79
C LEU A 68 8.63 16.12 9.23
N GLU A 69 8.54 15.25 10.24
CA GLU A 69 8.49 15.65 11.65
C GLU A 69 9.81 16.27 12.14
N LYS A 70 10.96 15.80 11.62
CA LYS A 70 12.28 16.36 11.93
C LYS A 70 12.53 17.74 11.32
N ASP A 71 11.90 18.06 10.19
CA ASP A 71 12.07 19.35 9.50
C ASP A 71 11.24 20.45 10.18
N ASP A 72 10.01 20.13 10.61
CA ASP A 72 9.12 21.06 11.34
C ASP A 72 9.67 21.47 12.72
N SER A 73 10.56 20.66 13.31
CA SER A 73 11.25 20.99 14.57
C SER A 73 12.51 21.86 14.40
N LYS A 74 13.04 22.01 13.18
CA LYS A 74 14.20 22.88 12.92
C LYS A 74 13.84 24.31 12.56
N ASP A 75 12.59 24.55 12.20
CA ASP A 75 12.07 25.86 11.81
C ASP A 75 11.32 26.59 12.95
N LYS A 76 11.34 26.03 14.17
CA LYS A 76 10.88 26.66 15.43
C LYS A 76 12.04 26.96 16.36
#